data_AF-A0A1X0VAF4-F1
#
_entry.id   AF-A0A1X0VAF4-F1
#
_cell.length_a   1.000
_cell.length_b   1.000
_cell.length_c   1.000
_cell.angle_alpha   90.00
_cell.angle_beta   90.00
_cell.angle_gamma   90.00
#
_symmetry.space_group_name_H-M   'P 1'
#
loop_
_entity.id
_entity.type
_entity.pdbx_description
1 polymer ?
#
loop_
_entity_poly.entity_id
_entity_poly.type
_entity_poly.pdbx_seq_one_letter_code
_entity_poly.pdbx_strand_id
1 'polypeptide(L)'
;MLTLMKQEYYKAFKQNRLYIWLILGFIFPIAIIGIFKSTRTAGSIINLGQSLIYVEMAGIIITALSISQEFGFGTIRPLLSRRFSRGEVFISKLLLNVSVYIGLFLSAFIGTVLATAIFAPKYDFSQKLGYIGNSWQGMMISIMDVALQMIFVAALVLMVTNMVKSSGAAIGLGIVMIVAT
;
A
#
# COMPACT_ATOMS: atom_id res chain seq x y z
N MET A 1 0.67 2.44 25.23
CA MET A 1 0.59 2.53 23.76
C MET A 1 1.90 2.37 23.03
N LEU A 2 2.93 3.17 23.33
CA LEU A 2 4.21 3.09 22.61
C LEU A 2 4.88 1.70 22.64
N THR A 3 4.78 0.98 23.75
CA THR A 3 5.30 -0.39 23.88
C THR A 3 4.57 -1.38 22.99
N LEU A 4 3.24 -1.27 22.89
CA LEU A 4 2.40 -2.09 22.01
C LEU A 4 2.71 -1.80 20.53
N MET A 5 2.79 -0.53 20.16
CA MET A 5 3.21 -0.14 18.82
C MET A 5 4.57 -0.75 18.47
N LYS A 6 5.58 -0.58 19.33
CA LYS A 6 6.92 -1.15 19.10
C LYS A 6 6.88 -2.66 18.87
N GLN A 7 6.01 -3.38 19.57
CA GLN A 7 5.83 -4.82 19.38
C GLN A 7 5.18 -5.16 18.04
N GLU A 8 4.13 -4.44 17.64
CA GLU A 8 3.48 -4.63 16.34
C GLU A 8 4.44 -4.32 15.18
N TYR A 9 5.22 -3.22 15.26
CA TYR A 9 6.26 -2.93 14.26
C TYR A 9 7.34 -4.00 14.24
N TYR A 10 7.85 -4.42 15.41
CA TYR A 10 8.87 -5.48 15.47
C TYR A 10 8.37 -6.79 14.85
N LYS A 11 7.10 -7.14 15.09
CA LYS A 11 6.45 -8.31 14.47
C LYS A 11 6.39 -8.18 12.96
N ALA A 12 5.94 -7.03 12.45
CA ALA A 12 5.83 -6.79 11.01
C ALA A 12 7.20 -6.77 10.32
N PHE A 13 8.21 -6.15 10.94
CA PHE A 13 9.59 -6.17 10.43
C PHE A 13 10.21 -7.57 10.44
N LYS A 14 9.92 -8.38 11.45
CA LYS A 14 10.44 -9.76 11.51
C LYS A 14 9.71 -10.71 10.55
N GLN A 15 8.53 -10.33 10.06
CA GLN A 15 7.84 -11.08 9.02
C GLN A 15 8.46 -10.77 7.65
N ASN A 16 9.14 -11.77 7.04
CA ASN A 16 9.71 -11.67 5.70
C ASN A 16 8.71 -11.17 4.63
N ARG A 17 7.42 -11.38 4.86
CA ARG A 17 6.33 -10.96 3.96
C ARG A 17 6.34 -9.45 3.71
N LEU A 18 6.62 -8.62 4.72
CA LEU A 18 6.62 -7.16 4.55
C LEU A 18 7.71 -6.71 3.57
N TYR A 19 8.90 -7.29 3.68
CA TYR A 19 9.99 -7.00 2.75
C TYR A 19 9.67 -7.48 1.33
N ILE A 20 9.01 -8.63 1.17
CA ILE A 20 8.61 -9.13 -0.15
C ILE A 20 7.66 -8.12 -0.83
N TRP A 21 6.65 -7.60 -0.12
CA TRP A 21 5.73 -6.60 -0.67
C TRP A 21 6.44 -5.28 -1.04
N LEU A 22 7.39 -4.82 -0.24
CA LEU A 22 8.17 -3.61 -0.54
C LEU A 22 9.12 -3.81 -1.73
N ILE A 23 9.82 -4.93 -1.80
CA ILE A 23 10.74 -5.27 -2.90
C ILE A 23 9.95 -5.41 -4.20
N LEU A 24 8.81 -6.09 -4.17
CA LEU A 24 7.93 -6.18 -5.32
C LEU A 24 7.40 -4.81 -5.73
N GLY A 25 7.04 -3.94 -4.79
CA GLY A 25 6.63 -2.55 -5.08
C GLY A 25 7.70 -1.73 -5.77
N PHE A 26 8.98 -2.00 -5.47
CA PHE A 26 10.11 -1.38 -6.14
C PHE A 26 10.37 -1.96 -7.55
N ILE A 27 10.30 -3.29 -7.70
CA ILE A 27 10.61 -3.97 -8.97
C ILE A 27 9.48 -3.80 -9.99
N PHE A 28 8.23 -3.74 -9.55
CA PHE A 28 7.05 -3.67 -10.41
C PHE A 28 7.09 -2.52 -11.45
N PRO A 29 7.32 -1.25 -11.08
CA PRO A 29 7.43 -0.16 -12.06
C PRO A 29 8.63 -0.32 -13.01
N ILE A 30 9.74 -0.89 -12.53
CA ILE A 30 10.94 -1.16 -13.35
C ILE A 30 10.64 -2.20 -14.42
N ALA A 31 9.96 -3.29 -14.04
CA ALA A 31 9.58 -4.35 -14.95
C ALA A 31 8.61 -3.83 -16.03
N ILE A 32 7.59 -3.06 -15.64
CA ILE A 32 6.59 -2.54 -16.57
C ILE A 32 7.23 -1.58 -17.58
N ILE A 33 7.94 -0.55 -17.12
CA ILE A 33 8.56 0.46 -18.01
C ILE A 33 9.68 -0.16 -18.87
N GLY A 34 10.41 -1.14 -18.32
CA GLY A 34 11.48 -1.86 -19.00
C GLY A 34 10.95 -2.71 -20.16
N ILE A 35 9.95 -3.55 -19.89
CA ILE A 35 9.39 -4.51 -20.85
C ILE A 35 8.46 -3.82 -21.86
N PHE A 36 7.54 -2.96 -21.38
CA PHE A 36 6.53 -2.33 -22.23
C PHE A 36 6.98 -0.95 -22.69
N LYS A 37 7.50 -0.87 -23.93
CA LYS A 37 7.87 0.43 -24.53
C LYS A 37 6.68 1.39 -24.65
N SER A 38 5.46 0.86 -24.79
CA SER A 38 4.21 1.64 -24.86
C SER A 38 3.89 2.38 -23.56
N THR A 39 4.43 1.95 -22.42
CA THR A 39 4.22 2.60 -21.12
C THR A 39 5.32 3.63 -20.79
N ARG A 40 6.10 4.08 -21.78
CA ARG A 40 7.09 5.18 -21.64
C ARG A 40 6.48 6.53 -21.98
N THR A 41 5.22 6.71 -21.63
CA THR A 41 4.44 7.94 -21.82
C THR A 41 4.39 8.76 -20.53
N ALA A 42 4.10 10.06 -20.64
CA ALA A 42 3.96 10.94 -19.47
C ALA A 42 2.87 10.45 -18.50
N GLY A 43 1.72 9.99 -19.01
CA GLY A 43 0.62 9.51 -18.16
C GLY A 43 0.95 8.26 -17.34
N SER A 44 1.70 7.32 -17.91
CA SER A 44 2.14 6.13 -17.18
C SER A 44 3.21 6.46 -16.15
N ILE A 45 4.10 7.42 -16.41
CA ILE A 45 5.10 7.89 -15.44
C ILE A 45 4.42 8.63 -14.27
N ILE A 46 3.42 9.47 -14.57
CA ILE A 46 2.58 10.11 -13.55
C ILE A 46 1.93 9.07 -12.63
N ASN A 47 1.42 7.97 -13.21
CA ASN A 47 0.82 6.87 -12.46
C ASN A 47 1.84 5.87 -11.87
N LEU A 48 3.02 6.36 -11.48
CA LEU A 48 4.12 5.56 -10.94
C LEU A 48 4.49 4.34 -11.80
N GLY A 49 4.56 4.48 -13.12
CA GLY A 49 4.83 3.36 -14.02
C GLY A 49 3.74 2.28 -13.97
N GLN A 50 2.48 2.67 -13.75
CA GLN A 50 1.33 1.79 -13.48
C GLN A 50 1.43 0.98 -12.17
N SER A 51 2.36 1.30 -11.27
CA SER A 51 2.48 0.59 -9.99
C SER A 51 1.45 1.00 -8.94
N LEU A 52 0.65 2.05 -9.20
CA LEU A 52 -0.41 2.47 -8.28
C LEU A 52 -1.43 1.35 -7.99
N ILE A 53 -1.83 0.58 -9.01
CA ILE A 53 -2.73 -0.56 -8.83
C ILE A 53 -2.12 -1.63 -7.92
N TYR A 54 -0.80 -1.86 -8.04
CA TYR A 54 -0.08 -2.78 -7.18
C TYR A 54 -0.05 -2.27 -5.74
N VAL A 55 0.25 -0.99 -5.53
CA VAL A 55 0.28 -0.36 -4.20
C VAL A 55 -1.08 -0.47 -3.52
N GLU A 56 -2.15 -0.19 -4.24
CA GLU A 56 -3.52 -0.26 -3.73
C GLU A 56 -3.91 -1.69 -3.35
N MET A 57 -3.69 -2.67 -4.24
CA MET A 57 -3.95 -4.07 -3.96
C MET A 57 -3.12 -4.60 -2.78
N ALA A 58 -1.82 -4.32 -2.77
CA ALA A 58 -0.92 -4.74 -1.70
C ALA A 58 -1.33 -4.13 -0.36
N GLY A 59 -1.67 -2.83 -0.34
CA GLY A 59 -2.14 -2.13 0.85
C GLY A 59 -3.39 -2.76 1.45
N ILE A 60 -4.40 -3.04 0.61
CA ILE A 60 -5.66 -3.66 1.04
C ILE A 60 -5.45 -5.08 1.55
N ILE A 61 -4.63 -5.89 0.88
CA ILE A 61 -4.30 -7.24 1.33
C ILE A 61 -3.61 -7.20 2.70
N ILE A 62 -2.63 -6.31 2.89
CA ILE A 62 -1.90 -6.20 4.16
C ILE A 62 -2.82 -5.77 5.29
N THR A 63 -3.73 -4.83 5.02
CA THR A 63 -4.73 -4.36 6.00
C THR A 63 -5.70 -5.44 6.41
N ALA A 64 -6.19 -6.25 5.46
CA ALA A 64 -7.00 -7.41 5.79
C ALA A 64 -6.21 -8.42 6.65
N LEU A 65 -4.94 -8.66 6.31
CA LEU A 65 -4.08 -9.60 7.02
C LEU A 65 -3.71 -9.14 8.44
N SER A 66 -3.51 -7.84 8.68
CA SER A 66 -3.04 -7.33 9.97
C SER A 66 -4.03 -7.56 11.12
N ILE A 67 -5.32 -7.67 10.81
CA ILE A 67 -6.37 -8.05 11.76
C ILE A 67 -6.72 -9.54 11.64
N SER A 68 -6.97 -10.04 10.42
CA SER A 68 -7.47 -11.41 10.22
C SER A 68 -6.52 -12.50 10.73
N GLN A 69 -5.20 -12.28 10.67
CA GLN A 69 -4.22 -13.23 11.18
C GLN A 69 -4.31 -13.41 12.69
N GLU A 70 -4.68 -12.37 13.45
CA GLU A 70 -4.84 -12.49 14.90
C GLU A 70 -6.06 -13.35 15.27
N PHE A 71 -7.10 -13.32 14.44
CA PHE A 71 -8.24 -14.22 14.55
C PHE A 71 -7.88 -15.63 14.13
N GLY A 72 -7.18 -15.79 13.00
CA GLY A 72 -6.77 -17.09 12.45
C GLY A 72 -5.82 -17.88 13.35
N PHE A 73 -4.86 -17.19 14.01
CA PHE A 73 -3.92 -17.82 14.94
C PHE A 73 -4.42 -17.87 16.39
N GLY A 74 -5.61 -17.36 16.68
CA GLY A 74 -6.17 -17.31 18.04
C GLY A 74 -5.38 -16.42 19.02
N THR A 75 -4.43 -15.61 18.53
CA THR A 75 -3.54 -14.77 19.33
C THR A 75 -4.23 -13.52 19.90
N ILE A 76 -5.46 -13.23 19.47
CA ILE A 76 -6.27 -12.12 20.00
C ILE A 76 -6.55 -12.26 21.50
N ARG A 77 -6.76 -13.48 22.02
CA ARG A 77 -7.08 -13.68 23.45
C ARG A 77 -5.88 -13.37 24.36
N PRO A 78 -4.67 -13.92 24.11
CA PRO A 78 -3.47 -13.52 24.86
C PRO A 78 -3.09 -12.03 24.73
N LEU A 79 -3.45 -11.39 23.62
CA LEU A 79 -3.13 -9.99 23.37
C LEU A 79 -4.01 -9.06 24.20
N LEU A 80 -5.31 -9.37 24.29
CA LEU A 80 -6.28 -8.64 25.12
C LEU A 80 -6.15 -8.94 26.62
N SER A 81 -5.55 -10.07 27.01
CA SER A 81 -5.35 -10.40 28.43
C SER A 81 -4.19 -9.63 29.07
N ARG A 82 -3.33 -8.96 28.28
CA ARG A 82 -2.10 -8.29 28.75
C ARG A 82 -2.26 -6.83 29.22
N ARG A 83 -3.43 -6.48 29.77
CA ARG A 83 -3.80 -5.12 30.23
C ARG A 83 -3.91 -4.05 29.13
N PHE A 84 -3.98 -4.43 27.85
CA PHE A 84 -4.23 -3.49 26.76
C PHE A 84 -5.72 -3.36 26.48
N SER A 85 -6.18 -2.13 26.21
CA SER A 85 -7.56 -1.88 25.78
C SER A 85 -7.81 -2.37 24.35
N ARG A 86 -9.06 -2.70 24.02
CA ARG A 86 -9.45 -3.09 22.64
C ARG A 86 -9.21 -1.97 21.63
N GLY A 87 -9.51 -0.72 22.00
CA GLY A 87 -9.30 0.44 21.13
C GLY A 87 -7.82 0.75 20.92
N GLU A 88 -7.03 0.53 21.97
CA GLU A 88 -5.59 0.68 21.93
C GLU A 88 -4.90 -0.28 20.93
N VAL A 89 -5.32 -1.55 20.90
CA VAL A 89 -4.86 -2.54 19.91
C VAL A 89 -5.30 -2.18 18.49
N PHE A 90 -6.51 -1.66 18.34
CA PHE A 90 -7.01 -1.22 17.05
C PHE A 90 -6.20 -0.03 16.50
N ILE A 91 -5.96 0.98 17.32
CA ILE A 91 -5.18 2.17 16.94
C ILE A 91 -3.74 1.78 16.56
N SER A 92 -3.10 0.88 17.31
CA SER A 92 -1.73 0.44 16.97
C SER A 92 -1.66 -0.25 15.61
N LYS A 93 -2.69 -1.03 15.24
CA LYS A 93 -2.76 -1.68 13.92
C LYS A 93 -3.05 -0.68 12.80
N LEU A 94 -3.89 0.32 13.06
CA LEU A 94 -4.16 1.40 12.11
C LEU A 94 -2.89 2.18 11.79
N LEU A 95 -2.12 2.58 12.81
CA LEU A 95 -0.84 3.27 12.62
C LEU A 95 0.18 2.42 11.85
N LEU A 96 0.22 1.12 12.12
CA LEU A 96 1.06 0.19 11.38
C LEU A 96 0.68 0.12 9.90
N ASN A 97 -0.62 -0.02 9.59
CA ASN A 97 -1.10 -0.04 8.21
C ASN A 97 -0.74 1.27 7.48
N VAL A 98 -0.95 2.44 8.11
CA VAL A 98 -0.57 3.75 7.55
C VAL A 98 0.94 3.81 7.26
N SER A 99 1.77 3.29 8.15
CA SER A 99 3.22 3.27 7.93
C SER A 99 3.63 2.35 6.79
N VAL A 100 2.96 1.21 6.64
CA VAL A 100 3.18 0.30 5.51
C VAL A 100 2.76 0.95 4.20
N TYR A 101 1.65 1.70 4.17
CA TYR A 101 1.20 2.42 2.98
C TYR A 101 2.25 3.43 2.51
N ILE A 102 2.81 4.21 3.44
CA ILE A 102 3.91 5.15 3.15
C ILE A 102 5.10 4.38 2.56
N GLY A 103 5.46 3.24 3.14
CA GLY A 103 6.52 2.37 2.61
C GLY A 103 6.27 1.88 1.18
N LEU A 104 5.04 1.45 0.88
CA LEU A 104 4.66 0.99 -0.46
C LEU A 104 4.73 2.13 -1.49
N PHE A 105 4.16 3.29 -1.19
CA PHE A 105 4.25 4.45 -2.08
C PHE A 105 5.71 4.89 -2.31
N LEU A 106 6.53 4.93 -1.26
CA LEU A 106 7.96 5.26 -1.41
C LEU A 106 8.69 4.24 -2.29
N SER A 107 8.43 2.94 -2.09
CA SER A 107 9.06 1.88 -2.91
C SER A 107 8.69 2.01 -4.39
N ALA A 108 7.41 2.23 -4.69
CA ALA A 108 6.89 2.42 -6.03
C ALA A 108 7.40 3.71 -6.67
N PHE A 109 7.49 4.79 -5.90
CA PHE A 109 8.03 6.07 -6.34
C PHE A 109 9.52 5.96 -6.73
N ILE A 110 10.35 5.41 -5.86
CA ILE A 110 11.79 5.22 -6.15
C ILE A 110 11.97 4.28 -7.36
N GLY A 111 11.19 3.20 -7.42
CA GLY A 111 11.21 2.27 -8.55
C GLY A 111 10.86 2.97 -9.88
N THR A 112 9.88 3.87 -9.88
CA THR A 112 9.50 4.65 -11.06
C THR A 112 10.59 5.63 -11.48
N VAL A 113 11.17 6.38 -10.53
CA VAL A 113 12.26 7.33 -10.84
C VAL A 113 13.46 6.60 -11.45
N LEU A 114 13.86 5.46 -10.88
CA LEU A 114 14.95 4.67 -11.45
C LEU A 114 14.60 4.08 -12.82
N ALA A 115 13.38 3.57 -12.99
CA ALA A 115 12.93 3.03 -14.26
C ALA A 115 12.95 4.08 -15.38
N THR A 116 12.50 5.30 -15.09
CA THR A 116 12.53 6.41 -16.06
C THR A 116 13.96 6.85 -16.39
N ALA A 117 14.85 6.92 -15.40
CA ALA A 117 16.25 7.26 -15.62
C ALA A 117 16.97 6.26 -16.55
N ILE A 118 16.67 4.96 -16.41
CA ILE A 118 17.30 3.89 -17.20
C ILE A 118 16.67 3.76 -18.59
N PHE A 119 15.33 3.73 -18.67
CA PHE A 119 14.61 3.34 -19.90
C PHE A 119 14.01 4.50 -20.69
N ALA A 120 13.89 5.69 -20.10
CA ALA A 120 13.32 6.89 -20.71
C ALA A 120 14.17 8.15 -20.43
N PRO A 121 15.47 8.17 -20.80
CA PRO A 121 16.40 9.24 -20.43
C PRO A 121 16.07 10.62 -21.04
N LYS A 122 15.15 10.67 -22.02
CA LYS A 122 14.68 11.93 -22.64
C LYS A 122 13.44 12.52 -21.94
N TYR A 123 12.94 11.86 -20.91
CA TYR A 123 11.77 12.34 -20.18
C TYR A 123 12.18 13.48 -19.24
N ASP A 124 11.59 14.66 -19.45
CA ASP A 124 11.81 15.81 -18.58
C ASP A 124 10.65 15.95 -17.61
N PHE A 125 10.93 15.74 -16.32
CA PHE A 125 9.94 15.87 -15.25
C PHE A 125 9.47 17.31 -15.01
N SER A 126 10.18 18.30 -15.56
CA SER A 126 9.81 19.71 -15.50
C SER A 126 8.82 20.11 -16.60
N GLN A 127 8.51 19.21 -17.55
CA GLN A 127 7.53 19.49 -18.59
C GLN A 127 6.15 19.71 -17.97
N LYS A 128 5.53 20.83 -18.37
CA LYS A 128 4.15 21.18 -18.03
C LYS A 128 3.20 20.29 -18.82
N LEU A 129 2.43 19.48 -18.11
CA LEU A 129 1.39 18.63 -18.67
C LEU A 129 0.04 19.32 -18.50
N GLY A 130 -0.25 20.25 -19.42
CA GLY A 130 -1.53 20.96 -19.49
C GLY A 130 -1.87 21.74 -18.21
N TYR A 131 -3.13 21.62 -17.76
CA TYR A 131 -3.68 22.31 -16.58
C TYR A 131 -3.23 21.74 -15.23
N ILE A 132 -2.59 20.56 -15.20
CA ILE A 132 -2.20 19.84 -13.99
C ILE A 132 -0.85 20.36 -13.44
N GLY A 133 -0.16 21.19 -14.21
CA GLY A 133 1.15 21.74 -13.85
C GLY A 133 2.29 20.82 -14.31
N ASN A 134 3.31 20.63 -13.47
CA ASN A 134 4.50 19.82 -13.81
C ASN A 134 4.25 18.31 -13.60
N SER A 135 5.03 17.44 -14.26
CA SER A 135 4.93 15.98 -14.08
C SER A 135 5.04 15.53 -12.61
N TRP A 136 5.87 16.23 -11.81
CA TRP A 136 5.97 16.03 -10.37
C TRP A 136 4.66 16.28 -9.61
N GLN A 137 3.94 17.34 -10.00
CA GLN A 137 2.64 17.67 -9.39
C GLN A 137 1.60 16.63 -9.80
N GLY A 138 1.61 16.19 -11.06
CA GLY A 138 0.78 15.09 -11.54
C GLY A 138 0.99 13.81 -10.73
N MET A 139 2.25 13.39 -10.50
CA MET A 139 2.56 12.21 -9.68
C MET A 139 2.02 12.33 -8.26
N MET A 140 2.17 13.50 -7.62
CA MET A 140 1.68 13.72 -6.26
C MET A 140 0.15 13.71 -6.19
N ILE A 141 -0.53 14.26 -7.19
CA ILE A 141 -2.00 14.21 -7.29
C ILE A 141 -2.45 12.75 -7.44
N SER A 142 -1.84 11.96 -8.32
CA SER A 142 -2.18 10.54 -8.49
C SER A 142 -1.92 9.72 -7.21
N ILE A 143 -0.82 9.98 -6.51
CA ILE A 143 -0.54 9.33 -5.21
C ILE A 143 -1.61 9.70 -4.19
N MET A 144 -1.98 10.98 -4.10
CA MET A 144 -2.98 11.45 -3.14
C MET A 144 -4.35 10.84 -3.41
N ASP A 145 -4.75 10.79 -4.67
CA ASP A 145 -6.02 10.22 -5.12
C ASP A 145 -6.14 8.74 -4.70
N VAL A 146 -5.14 7.94 -5.07
CA VAL A 146 -5.07 6.52 -4.71
C VAL A 146 -4.92 6.31 -3.20
N ALA A 147 -4.18 7.18 -2.50
CA ALA A 147 -4.06 7.09 -1.05
C ALA A 147 -5.40 7.33 -0.34
N LEU A 148 -6.18 8.31 -0.78
CA LEU A 148 -7.51 8.60 -0.23
C LEU A 148 -8.48 7.44 -0.50
N GLN A 149 -8.50 6.92 -1.72
CA GLN A 149 -9.27 5.74 -2.08
C GLN A 149 -8.89 4.54 -1.22
N MET A 150 -7.60 4.25 -1.09
CA MET A 150 -7.09 3.15 -0.29
C MET A 150 -7.45 3.29 1.19
N ILE A 151 -7.44 4.50 1.76
CA ILE A 151 -7.89 4.73 3.16
C ILE A 151 -9.37 4.37 3.31
N PHE A 152 -10.21 4.77 2.36
CA PHE A 152 -11.64 4.48 2.39
C PHE A 152 -11.93 2.98 2.29
N VAL A 153 -11.32 2.31 1.30
CA VAL A 153 -11.46 0.87 1.11
C VAL A 153 -10.87 0.09 2.30
N ALA A 154 -9.74 0.53 2.83
CA ALA A 154 -9.13 -0.06 4.03
C ALA A 154 -10.06 0.00 5.24
N ALA A 155 -10.76 1.12 5.47
CA ALA A 155 -11.72 1.23 6.56
C ALA A 155 -12.85 0.19 6.43
N LEU A 156 -13.39 0.00 5.22
CA LEU A 156 -14.40 -1.02 4.93
C LEU A 156 -13.86 -2.44 5.16
N VAL A 157 -12.65 -2.71 4.66
CA VAL A 157 -11.98 -4.02 4.83
C VAL A 157 -11.75 -4.33 6.31
N LEU A 158 -11.35 -3.36 7.12
CA LEU A 158 -11.19 -3.52 8.57
C LEU A 158 -12.54 -3.82 9.24
N MET A 159 -13.62 -3.15 8.84
CA MET A 159 -14.97 -3.42 9.33
C MET A 159 -15.39 -4.86 9.03
N VAL A 160 -15.27 -5.28 7.78
CA VAL A 160 -15.62 -6.64 7.32
C VAL A 160 -14.78 -7.69 8.04
N THR A 161 -13.48 -7.45 8.20
CA THR A 161 -12.58 -8.40 8.88
C THR A 161 -13.01 -8.64 10.32
N ASN A 162 -13.45 -7.60 11.03
CA ASN A 162 -13.93 -7.72 12.40
C ASN A 162 -15.29 -8.45 12.51
N MET A 163 -16.15 -8.33 11.50
CA MET A 163 -17.46 -9.01 11.47
C MET A 163 -17.34 -10.49 11.07
N VAL A 164 -16.65 -10.75 9.95
CA VAL A 164 -16.59 -12.09 9.32
C VAL A 164 -15.49 -12.96 9.94
N LYS A 165 -14.47 -12.35 10.56
CA LYS A 165 -13.31 -13.05 11.14
C LYS A 165 -12.57 -13.96 10.16
N SER A 166 -12.70 -13.70 8.86
CA SER A 166 -12.06 -14.44 7.77
C SER A 166 -11.23 -13.50 6.91
N SER A 167 -9.98 -13.89 6.64
CA SER A 167 -9.06 -13.15 5.77
C SER A 167 -9.53 -13.16 4.32
N GLY A 168 -10.00 -14.31 3.82
CA GLY A 168 -10.40 -14.47 2.41
C GLY A 168 -11.58 -13.59 2.03
N ALA A 169 -12.61 -13.50 2.89
CA ALA A 169 -13.78 -12.66 2.64
C ALA A 169 -13.42 -11.16 2.62
N ALA A 170 -12.56 -10.72 3.55
CA ALA A 170 -12.12 -9.33 3.62
C ALA A 170 -11.22 -8.93 2.43
N ILE A 171 -10.30 -9.80 2.03
CA ILE A 171 -9.44 -9.59 0.85
C ILE A 171 -10.28 -9.56 -0.42
N GLY A 172 -11.20 -10.53 -0.59
CA GLY A 172 -12.05 -10.61 -1.77
C GLY A 172 -12.92 -9.36 -1.95
N LEU A 173 -13.58 -8.91 -0.88
CA LEU A 173 -14.34 -7.65 -0.91
C LEU A 173 -13.45 -6.45 -1.24
N GLY A 174 -12.28 -6.35 -0.61
CA GLY A 174 -11.33 -5.27 -0.86
C GLY A 174 -10.92 -5.19 -2.34
N ILE A 175 -10.55 -6.33 -2.95
CA ILE A 175 -10.15 -6.38 -4.36
C ILE A 175 -11.31 -6.03 -5.29
N VAL A 176 -12.51 -6.56 -5.04
CA VAL A 176 -13.69 -6.24 -5.87
C VAL A 176 -13.97 -4.74 -5.87
N MET A 177 -13.82 -4.08 -4.72
CA MET A 177 -14.04 -2.64 -4.61
C MET A 177 -13.02 -1.82 -5.38
N ILE A 178 -11.76 -2.25 -5.46
CA ILE A 178 -10.73 -1.59 -6.29
C ILE A 178 -11.07 -1.71 -7.79
N VAL A 179 -11.52 -2.89 -8.21
CA VAL A 179 -11.78 -3.16 -9.63
C VAL A 179 -13.10 -2.56 -10.11
N ALA A 180 -14.06 -2.35 -9.20
CA ALA A 180 -15.37 -1.80 -9.52
C ALA A 180 -15.39 -0.25 -9.62
N THR A 181 -14.35 0.42 -9.14
CA THR A 181 -14.14 1.88 -9.25
C THR A 181 -13.34 2.24 -10.49
#